data_AF-A0A530QGW8-F1
#
_entry.id   AF-A0A530QGW8-F1
#
_cell.length_a   1.000
_cell.length_b   1.000
_cell.length_c   1.000
_cell.angle_alpha   90.00
_cell.angle_beta   90.00
_cell.angle_gamma   90.00
#
_symmetry.space_group_name_H-M   'P 1'
#
loop_
_entity.id
_entity.type
_entity.pdbx_description
1 polymer ?
#
loop_
_entity_poly.entity_id
_entity_poly.type
_entity_poly.pdbx_seq_one_letter_code
_entity_poly.pdbx_strand_id
1 'polypeptide(L)' 'MASAVQADNGVNVEALLAAKEALTNAPEAAQFKWRAACEWKDGTHSHSTVESFYGLGQDQHRKTTFAFDA' A
#
# COMPACT_ATOMS: atom_id res chain seq x y z
N MET A 1 -13.50 19.80 -18.46
CA MET A 1 -13.41 18.35 -18.70
C MET A 1 -11.97 17.94 -18.45
N ALA A 2 -11.67 17.28 -17.32
CA ALA A 2 -10.30 16.83 -17.03
C ALA A 2 -9.97 15.65 -17.95
N SER A 3 -8.92 15.78 -18.76
CA SER A 3 -8.43 14.69 -19.61
C SER A 3 -7.96 13.56 -18.71
N ALA A 4 -8.51 12.35 -18.90
CA ALA A 4 -8.04 11.18 -18.20
C ALA A 4 -6.57 10.97 -18.57
N VAL A 5 -5.66 11.08 -17.59
CA VAL A 5 -4.24 10.77 -17.81
C VAL A 5 -4.20 9.34 -18.35
N GLN A 6 -3.71 9.18 -19.58
CA GLN A 6 -3.68 7.90 -20.25
C GLN A 6 -2.77 6.97 -19.45
N ALA A 7 -3.40 6.07 -18.71
CA ALA A 7 -2.69 5.08 -17.91
C ALA A 7 -2.23 3.96 -18.84
N ASP A 8 -0.95 3.97 -19.22
CA ASP A 8 -0.36 2.89 -20.01
C ASP A 8 -0.34 1.63 -19.13
N ASN A 9 -1.03 0.57 -19.56
CA ASN A 9 -1.27 -0.65 -18.78
C ASN A 9 -1.87 -0.42 -17.39
N GLY A 10 -2.69 0.63 -17.24
CA GLY A 10 -3.30 0.98 -15.95
C GLY A 10 -2.36 1.69 -14.97
N VAL A 11 -1.17 2.09 -15.42
CA VAL A 11 -0.21 2.88 -14.63
C VAL A 11 -0.22 4.34 -15.08
N ASN A 12 -0.45 5.26 -14.14
CA ASN A 12 -0.25 6.69 -14.38
C ASN A 12 1.25 7.01 -14.29
N VAL A 13 1.91 7.13 -15.45
CA VAL A 13 3.37 7.35 -15.55
C VAL A 13 3.79 8.73 -15.02
N GLU A 14 2.96 9.76 -15.23
CA GLU A 14 3.23 11.11 -14.71
C GLU A 14 3.29 11.11 -13.18
N ALA A 15 2.31 10.48 -12.54
CA ALA A 15 2.28 10.33 -11.08
C ALA A 15 3.49 9.53 -10.56
N LEU A 16 3.93 8.51 -11.31
CA LEU A 16 5.09 7.69 -10.95
C LEU A 16 6.39 8.51 -10.99
N LEU A 17 6.58 9.33 -12.03
CA LEU A 17 7.75 10.21 -12.15
C LEU A 17 7.77 11.27 -11.05
N ALA A 18 6.62 11.89 -10.76
CA ALA A 18 6.49 12.84 -9.67
C ALA A 18 6.80 12.20 -8.30
N ALA A 19 6.30 10.99 -8.06
CA ALA A 19 6.62 10.24 -6.84
C ALA A 19 8.11 9.92 -6.74
N LYS A 20 8.76 9.53 -7.84
CA LYS A 20 10.21 9.29 -7.88
C LYS A 20 10.99 10.55 -7.48
N GLU A 21 10.65 11.72 -8.03
CA GLU A 21 11.30 12.99 -7.68
C GLU A 21 11.11 13.33 -6.20
N ALA A 22 9.88 13.21 -5.68
CA ALA A 22 9.59 13.45 -4.27
C ALA A 22 10.40 12.54 -3.34
N LEU A 23 10.48 11.24 -3.65
CA LEU A 23 11.24 10.27 -2.85
C LEU A 23 12.76 10.43 -3.01
N THR A 24 13.23 10.93 -4.14
CA THR A 24 14.66 11.26 -4.32
C THR A 24 15.07 12.42 -3.41
N ASN A 25 14.18 13.39 -3.22
CA ASN A 25 14.42 14.54 -2.34
C ASN A 25 14.21 14.22 -0.84
N ALA A 26 13.43 13.18 -0.51
CA ALA A 26 13.19 12.72 0.86
C ALA A 26 13.36 11.19 0.97
N PRO A 27 14.60 10.67 0.99
CA PRO A 27 14.87 9.23 0.94
C PRO A 27 14.25 8.45 2.11
N GLU A 28 14.13 9.05 3.28
CA GLU A 28 13.46 8.45 4.44
C GLU A 28 11.98 8.15 4.19
N ALA A 29 11.30 8.94 3.34
CA ALA A 29 9.91 8.71 2.97
C ALA A 29 9.74 7.47 2.08
N ALA A 30 10.82 6.99 1.46
CA ALA A 30 10.84 5.77 0.66
C ALA A 30 10.91 4.48 1.51
N GLN A 31 10.99 4.59 2.84
CA GLN A 31 10.98 3.43 3.73
C GLN A 31 9.55 2.97 4.01
N PHE A 32 9.24 1.75 3.59
CA PHE A 32 7.93 1.13 3.84
C PHE A 32 8.05 -0.04 4.81
N LYS A 33 7.06 -0.17 5.70
CA LYS A 33 6.86 -1.34 6.56
C LYS A 33 5.43 -1.83 6.40
N TRP A 34 5.28 -2.99 5.77
CA TRP A 34 3.99 -3.66 5.59
C TRP A 34 3.66 -4.49 6.83
N ARG A 35 2.37 -4.54 7.20
CA ARG A 35 1.91 -5.29 8.38
C ARG A 35 0.76 -6.21 8.00
N ALA A 36 0.72 -7.36 8.68
CA ALA A 36 -0.41 -8.27 8.69
C ALA A 36 -0.65 -8.70 10.14
N ALA A 37 -1.91 -8.88 10.51
CA ALA A 37 -2.31 -9.48 11.78
C ALA A 37 -2.89 -10.86 11.51
N CYS A 38 -2.60 -11.84 12.38
CA CYS A 38 -3.13 -13.19 12.27
C CYS A 38 -3.69 -13.61 13.63
N GLU A 39 -4.91 -14.11 13.61
CA GLU A 39 -5.61 -14.67 14.75
C GLU A 39 -5.82 -16.17 14.49
N TRP A 40 -5.34 -17.00 15.41
CA TRP A 40 -5.65 -18.42 15.39
C TRP A 40 -7.11 -18.63 15.83
N LYS A 41 -7.88 -19.43 15.08
CA LYS A 41 -9.31 -19.65 15.32
C LYS A 41 -9.56 -21.02 15.97
N ASP A 42 -9.38 -22.10 15.23
CA ASP A 42 -9.53 -23.48 15.74
C ASP A 42 -8.79 -24.48 14.85
N GLY A 43 -8.17 -25.50 15.44
CA GLY A 43 -7.38 -26.49 14.71
C GLY A 43 -6.32 -25.84 13.82
N THR A 44 -6.37 -26.09 12.51
CA THR A 44 -5.50 -25.43 11.53
C THR A 44 -6.08 -24.13 10.98
N HIS A 45 -7.31 -23.76 11.35
CA HIS A 45 -7.97 -22.54 10.87
C HIS A 45 -7.35 -21.29 11.51
N SER A 46 -6.90 -20.39 10.66
CA SER A 46 -6.40 -19.06 11.03
C SER A 46 -7.05 -17.98 10.18
N HIS A 47 -7.22 -16.80 10.77
CA HIS A 47 -7.78 -15.62 10.13
C HIS A 47 -6.74 -14.50 10.10
N SER A 48 -6.35 -14.06 8.91
CA SER A 48 -5.34 -13.03 8.72
C SER A 48 -5.92 -11.77 8.06
N THR A 49 -5.47 -10.60 8.50
CA THR A 49 -5.89 -9.30 7.96
C THR A 49 -4.70 -8.43 7.56
N VAL A 50 -4.84 -7.70 6.45
CA VAL A 50 -3.89 -6.67 5.98
C VAL A 50 -4.62 -5.33 5.89
N GLU A 51 -4.26 -4.40 6.79
CA GLU A 51 -4.94 -3.09 6.91
C GLU A 51 -3.95 -1.92 6.94
N SER A 52 -2.98 -1.95 7.86
CA SER A 52 -2.09 -0.81 8.12
C SER A 52 -0.68 -1.04 7.58
N PHE A 53 0.01 0.05 7.29
CA PHE A 53 1.42 0.03 6.90
C PHE A 53 2.06 1.38 7.27
N TYR A 54 3.37 1.42 7.41
CA TYR A 54 4.12 2.67 7.48
C TYR A 54 4.71 2.96 6.09
N GLY A 55 4.61 4.19 5.64
CA GLY A 55 5.16 4.63 4.38
C GLY A 55 4.97 6.13 4.17
N LEU A 56 5.81 6.75 3.34
CA LEU A 56 5.77 8.19 3.09
C LEU A 56 5.89 9.00 4.39
N GLY A 57 6.70 8.52 5.33
CA GLY A 57 7.01 9.21 6.60
C GLY A 57 5.97 9.08 7.71
N GLN A 58 4.90 8.28 7.54
CA GLN A 58 3.84 8.15 8.53
C GLN A 58 3.11 6.80 8.47
N ASP A 59 2.28 6.52 9.48
CA ASP A 59 1.35 5.39 9.44
C ASP A 59 0.17 5.67 8.50
N GLN A 60 -0.20 4.66 7.73
CA GLN A 60 -1.20 4.69 6.68
C GLN A 60 -2.16 3.51 6.85
N HIS A 61 -3.41 3.72 6.43
CA HIS A 61 -4.44 2.68 6.38
C HIS A 61 -4.91 2.48 4.93
N ARG A 62 -5.10 1.21 4.55
CA ARG A 62 -5.70 0.87 3.25
C ARG A 62 -7.16 1.28 3.25
N LYS A 63 -7.69 1.63 2.06
CA LYS A 63 -9.12 1.90 1.87
C LYS A 63 -10.00 0.67 2.10
N THR A 64 -9.41 -0.52 1.94
CA THR A 64 -10.08 -1.80 2.12
C THR A 64 -9.15 -2.73 2.90
N THR A 65 -9.66 -3.32 3.98
CA THR A 65 -8.98 -4.39 4.71
C THR A 65 -9.11 -5.69 3.92
N PHE A 66 -7.99 -6.36 3.68
CA PHE A 66 -7.97 -7.67 3.03
C PHE A 66 -7.95 -8.73 4.11
N ALA A 67 -8.87 -9.69 4.03
CA ALA A 67 -8.99 -10.80 4.96
C ALA A 67 -8.75 -12.13 4.24
N PHE A 68 -8.09 -13.05 4.92
CA PHE A 68 -7.74 -14.37 4.41
C PHE A 68 -7.99 -15.41 5.50
N ASP A 69 -8.62 -16.52 5.11
CA ASP A 69 -8.80 -17.70 5.95
C ASP A 69 -7.97 -18.85 5.37
N ALA A 70 -7.32 -19.61 6.25
CA ALA A 70 -6.51 -20.79 5.91
C ALA A 70 -6.78 -21.89 6.92
#